data_AF-A0A8T1HGB7-F1
#
_entry.id   AF-A0A8T1HGB7-F1
#
_cell.length_a   1.000
_cell.length_b   1.000
_cell.length_c   1.000
_cell.angle_alpha   90.00
_cell.angle_beta   90.00
_cell.angle_gamma   90.00
#
_symmetry.space_group_name_H-M   'P 1'
#
loop_
_entity.id
_entity.type
_entity.pdbx_description
1 polymer ?
#
loop_
_entity_poly.entity_id
_entity_poly.type
_entity_poly.pdbx_seq_one_letter_code
_entity_poly.pdbx_strand_id
1 'polypeptide(L)' 'MVYRTPQENMLIVHTHKYFLAEAQQRLDPLGRAVRERVAKSSESMVARVLNVHGEEAFAVPADAHQGRRSKITASLLWKS' A
#
# COMPACT_ATOMS: atom_id res chain seq x y z
N MET A 1 -25.22 -12.83 -26.02
CA MET A 1 -24.21 -12.67 -24.94
C MET A 1 -22.94 -12.14 -25.59
N VAL A 2 -22.46 -10.95 -25.22
CA VAL A 2 -21.20 -10.43 -25.79
C VAL A 2 -20.05 -11.17 -25.09
N TYR A 3 -19.30 -11.97 -25.84
CA TYR A 3 -18.09 -12.60 -25.31
C TYR A 3 -16.96 -11.59 -25.36
N ARG A 4 -16.35 -11.32 -24.21
CA ARG A 4 -15.19 -10.43 -24.08
C ARG A 4 -14.02 -11.24 -23.55
N THR A 5 -12.85 -10.94 -24.09
CA THR A 5 -11.60 -11.50 -23.60
C THR A 5 -11.35 -11.06 -22.16
N PRO A 6 -10.58 -11.83 -21.38
CA PRO A 6 -10.18 -11.43 -20.03
C PRO A 6 -9.50 -10.05 -19.99
N GLN A 7 -8.72 -9.71 -21.01
CA GLN A 7 -8.00 -8.44 -21.14
C GLN A 7 -8.96 -7.27 -21.34
N GLU A 8 -9.97 -7.43 -22.20
CA GLU A 8 -11.01 -6.42 -22.38
C GLU A 8 -11.79 -6.20 -21.08
N ASN A 9 -12.16 -7.28 -20.39
CA ASN A 9 -12.85 -7.19 -19.10
C ASN A 9 -12.00 -6.46 -18.04
N MET A 10 -10.70 -6.74 -18.01
CA MET A 10 -9.77 -6.02 -17.14
C MET A 10 -9.73 -4.53 -17.47
N LEU A 11 -9.62 -4.17 -18.75
CA LEU A 11 -9.61 -2.78 -19.20
C LEU A 11 -10.92 -2.06 -18.80
N ILE A 12 -12.06 -2.72 -18.98
CA ILE A 12 -13.38 -2.17 -18.62
C ILE A 12 -13.48 -1.94 -17.12
N VAL A 13 -13.16 -2.96 -16.31
CA VAL A 13 -13.21 -2.86 -14.84
C VAL A 13 -12.27 -1.77 -14.33
N HIS A 14 -11.04 -1.72 -14.86
CA HIS A 14 -10.06 -0.72 -14.45
C HIS A 14 -10.52 0.70 -14.80
N THR A 15 -11.05 0.89 -16.02
CA THR A 15 -11.58 2.17 -16.47
C THR A 15 -12.76 2.62 -15.63
N HIS A 16 -13.70 1.72 -15.32
CA HIS A 16 -14.85 2.02 -14.47
C HIS A 16 -14.43 2.41 -13.05
N LYS A 17 -13.43 1.72 -12.49
CA LYS A 17 -12.90 2.04 -11.16
C LYS A 17 -12.31 3.46 -11.13
N TYR A 18 -11.61 3.87 -12.18
CA TYR A 18 -11.04 5.21 -12.28
C TYR A 18 -12.13 6.28 -12.35
N PHE A 19 -13.11 6.12 -13.25
CA PHE A 19 -14.23 7.06 -13.36
C PHE A 19 -15.06 7.16 -12.08
N LEU A 20 -15.30 6.03 -11.41
CA LEU A 20 -16.05 6.02 -10.15
C LEU A 20 -15.29 6.77 -9.06
N ALA A 21 -13.98 6.55 -8.93
CA ALA A 21 -13.15 7.27 -7.96
C ALA A 21 -13.12 8.77 -8.25
N GLU A 22 -13.00 9.17 -9.52
CA GLU A 22 -13.03 10.57 -9.93
C GLU A 22 -14.39 11.23 -9.64
N ALA A 23 -15.49 10.57 -9.98
CA ALA A 23 -16.84 11.05 -9.68
C ALA A 23 -17.06 11.19 -8.16
N GLN A 24 -16.62 10.21 -7.37
CA GLN A 24 -16.68 10.29 -5.91
C GLN A 24 -15.87 11.47 -5.36
N GLN A 25 -14.67 11.73 -5.88
CA GLN A 25 -13.89 12.91 -5.47
C GLN A 25 -14.57 14.24 -5.81
N ARG A 26 -15.32 14.30 -6.91
CA ARG A 26 -16.09 15.48 -7.30
C ARG A 26 -17.34 15.67 -6.45
N LEU A 27 -17.97 14.58 -6.02
CA LEU A 27 -19.16 14.60 -5.16
C LEU A 27 -18.83 14.76 -3.67
N ASP A 28 -17.59 14.49 -3.25
CA ASP A 28 -17.10 14.62 -1.87
C ASP A 28 -15.95 15.65 -1.78
N PRO A 29 -16.23 16.95 -1.97
CA PRO A 29 -15.21 18.00 -1.93
C PRO A 29 -14.57 18.13 -0.53
N LEU A 30 -15.34 17.87 0.53
CA LEU A 30 -14.82 17.93 1.90
C LEU A 30 -13.88 16.77 2.20
N GLY A 31 -14.26 15.53 1.90
CA GLY A 31 -13.38 14.39 2.09
C GLY A 31 -12.14 14.46 1.21
N ARG A 32 -12.21 15.06 0.01
CA ARG A 32 -11.03 15.40 -0.79
C ARG A 32 -10.11 16.37 -0.05
N ALA A 33 -10.63 17.49 0.44
CA ALA A 33 -9.85 18.49 1.16
C ALA A 33 -9.23 17.94 2.46
N VAL A 34 -9.97 17.08 3.19
CA VAL A 34 -9.47 16.38 4.37
C VAL A 34 -8.33 15.43 3.99
N ARG A 35 -8.51 14.57 2.98
CA ARG A 35 -7.46 13.65 2.51
C ARG A 35 -6.21 14.39 2.06
N GLU A 36 -6.35 15.49 1.32
CA GLU A 36 -5.24 16.32 0.86
C GLU A 36 -4.51 16.99 2.04
N ARG A 37 -5.26 17.54 3.01
CA ARG A 37 -4.68 18.13 4.21
C ARG A 37 -3.95 17.09 5.05
N VAL A 38 -4.53 15.89 5.20
CA VAL A 38 -3.90 14.78 5.92
C VAL A 38 -2.60 14.39 5.22
N ALA A 39 -2.59 14.21 3.90
CA ALA A 39 -1.38 13.90 3.13
C ALA A 39 -0.27 14.95 3.34
N LYS A 40 -0.60 16.23 3.20
CA LYS A 40 0.36 17.33 3.43
C LYS A 40 0.86 17.37 4.88
N SER A 41 -0.02 17.11 5.84
CA SER A 41 0.36 17.08 7.26
C SER A 41 1.25 15.88 7.57
N SER A 42 1.00 14.72 6.94
CA SER A 42 1.85 13.54 7.09
C SER A 42 3.22 13.74 6.46
N GLU A 43 3.31 14.36 5.28
CA GLU A 43 4.59 14.73 4.67
C GLU A 43 5.39 15.66 5.57
N SER A 44 4.76 16.71 6.13
CA SER A 44 5.44 17.59 7.08
C SER A 44 5.86 16.88 8.37
N MET A 45 5.04 15.94 8.87
CA MET A 45 5.34 15.22 10.10
C MET A 45 6.47 14.22 9.88
N VAL A 46 6.43 13.47 8.78
CA VAL A 46 7.52 12.59 8.33
C VAL A 46 8.80 13.39 8.15
N ALA A 47 8.77 14.53 7.45
CA ALA A 47 9.95 15.38 7.29
C ALA A 47 10.54 15.85 8.63
N ARG A 48 9.70 16.24 9.60
CA ARG A 48 10.15 16.62 10.95
C ARG A 48 10.76 15.44 11.70
N VAL A 49 10.11 14.29 11.63
CA VAL A 49 10.53 13.06 12.31
C VAL A 49 11.85 12.54 11.73
N LEU A 50 12.01 12.56 10.40
CA LEU A 50 13.26 12.24 9.70
C LEU A 50 14.37 13.26 10.03
N ASN A 51 14.06 14.55 10.14
CA ASN A 51 15.06 15.55 10.53
C ASN A 51 15.55 15.39 11.98
N VAL A 52 14.69 14.88 12.89
CA VAL A 52 15.05 14.67 14.30
C VAL A 52 15.78 13.35 14.53
N HIS A 53 15.39 12.28 13.83
CA HIS A 53 15.88 10.93 14.10
C HIS A 53 16.79 10.37 12.98
N GLY A 54 16.92 11.06 11.85
CA GLY A 54 17.57 10.53 10.65
C GLY A 54 16.72 9.46 9.93
N GLU A 55 16.97 9.25 8.63
CA GLU A 55 16.27 8.19 7.87
C GLU A 55 16.61 6.78 8.38
N GLU A 56 17.79 6.62 8.95
CA GLU A 56 18.33 5.36 9.49
C GLU A 56 17.53 4.85 10.70
N ALA A 57 16.89 5.74 11.47
CA ALA A 57 16.04 5.35 12.61
C ALA A 57 14.73 4.65 12.18
N PHE A 58 14.35 4.78 10.91
CA PHE A 58 13.16 4.13 10.33
C PHE A 58 13.51 2.97 9.39
N ALA A 59 14.80 2.70 9.19
CA ALA A 59 15.24 1.55 8.43
C ALA A 59 14.81 0.27 9.16
N VAL A 60 14.08 -0.59 8.45
CA VAL A 60 13.77 -1.93 8.96
C VAL A 60 15.09 -2.69 9.11
N PRO A 61 15.45 -3.19 10.31
CA PRO A 61 16.67 -3.95 10.50
C PRO A 61 16.68 -5.13 9.53
N ALA A 62 17.78 -5.33 8.80
CA ALA A 62 17.90 -6.41 7.81
C ALA A 62 17.60 -7.80 8.39
N ASP A 63 17.82 -7.98 9.70
CA ASP A 63 17.56 -9.21 10.45
C ASP A 63 16.08 -9.43 10.84
N ALA A 64 15.21 -8.41 10.73
CA ALA A 64 13.82 -8.52 11.13
C ALA A 64 13.02 -9.52 10.29
N HIS A 65 13.50 -9.86 9.09
CA HIS A 65 12.89 -10.86 8.21
C HIS A 65 13.44 -12.29 8.40
N GLN A 66 14.53 -12.47 9.14
CA GLN A 66 15.25 -13.76 9.19
C GLN A 66 14.77 -14.68 10.34
N GLY A 67 14.02 -14.16 11.31
CA GLY A 67 13.64 -14.89 12.53
C GLY A 67 12.43 -15.83 12.45
N ARG A 68 11.61 -15.80 11.39
CA ARG A 68 10.33 -16.56 11.35
C ARG A 68 10.24 -17.67 10.30
N ARG A 69 11.26 -17.86 9.46
CA ARG A 69 11.25 -18.90 8.41
C ARG A 69 11.94 -20.20 8.79
N SER A 70 12.74 -20.23 9.87
CA SER A 70 13.65 -21.35 10.13
C SER A 70 13.14 -22.42 11.11
N LYS A 71 11.95 -22.27 11.73
CA LYS A 71 11.48 -23.25 12.72
C LYS A 71 10.59 -24.37 12.15
N ILE A 72 9.94 -24.16 11.01
CA ILE A 72 9.03 -25.17 10.43
C ILE A 72 9.82 -26.22 9.64
N THR A 73 10.89 -25.82 8.95
CA THR A 73 11.68 -26.73 8.11
C THR A 73 12.61 -27.64 8.93
N ALA A 74 13.14 -27.16 10.05
CA ALA A 74 14.02 -27.96 10.91
C ALA A 74 13.31 -29.14 11.60
N SER A 75 12.02 -28.98 11.96
CA SER A 75 11.24 -30.06 12.56
C SER A 75 10.80 -31.15 11.58
N LEU A 76 10.82 -30.87 10.27
CA LEU A 76 10.48 -31.84 9.23
C LEU A 76 11.71 -32.66 8.78
N LEU A 77 12.91 -32.09 8.87
CA LEU A 77 14.15 -32.77 8.45
C LEU A 77 14.72 -33.74 9.49
N TRP A 78 14.42 -33.58 10.78
CA TRP A 78 14.86 -34.51 11.83
C TRP A 78 14.06 -35.85 11.83
N LYS A 79 13.04 -35.96 10.99
CA LYS A 79 12.11 -37.10 10.99
C LYS A 79 12.21 -38.00 9.74
N SER A 80 13.32 -37.96 9.01
CA SER A 80 13.66 -38.93 7.96
C SER A 80 14.85 -39.78 8.36
#